data_AF-A0A7Y0EGL2-F1
#
_entry.id   AF-A0A7Y0EGL2-F1
#
_cell.length_a   1.000
_cell.length_b   1.000
_cell.length_c   1.000
_cell.angle_alpha   90.00
_cell.angle_beta   90.00
_cell.angle_gamma   90.00
#
_symmetry.space_group_name_H-M   'P 1'
#
loop_
_entity.id
_entity.type
_entity.pdbx_description
1 polymer ?
#
loop_
_entity_poly.entity_id
_entity_poly.type
_entity_poly.pdbx_seq_one_letter_code
_entity_poly.pdbx_strand_id
1 'polypeptide(L)'
;MRFIVDTMNDLGLELMSAVSYVENIDRSFSHKLELELEFRYEYNEAILQAMPDGWNWYKFSVKDGKVWLSGLRYIEEYVWTGAETVTDRLNHIIKEFENYLGTRDTQATKSILMLMGS
;
A
#
# COMPACT_ATOMS: atom_id res chain seq x y z
N MET A 1 -3.27 6.52 -7.74
CA MET A 1 -4.11 5.80 -6.75
C MET A 1 -5.27 5.02 -7.37
N ARG A 2 -6.06 5.55 -8.32
CA ARG A 2 -7.20 4.79 -8.91
C ARG A 2 -6.80 3.42 -9.47
N PHE A 3 -5.71 3.32 -10.23
CA PHE A 3 -5.23 2.05 -10.77
C PHE A 3 -4.92 1.02 -9.67
N ILE A 4 -4.27 1.46 -8.58
CA ILE A 4 -3.99 0.60 -7.42
C ILE A 4 -5.31 0.07 -6.84
N VAL A 5 -6.29 0.96 -6.66
CA VAL A 5 -7.60 0.58 -6.12
C VAL A 5 -8.30 -0.46 -7.00
N ASP A 6 -8.39 -0.18 -8.30
CA ASP A 6 -9.04 -1.05 -9.26
C ASP A 6 -8.32 -2.42 -9.32
N THR A 7 -6.98 -2.43 -9.38
CA THR A 7 -6.19 -3.66 -9.46
C THR A 7 -6.28 -4.50 -8.18
N MET A 8 -6.26 -3.87 -6.99
CA MET A 8 -6.42 -4.60 -5.72
C MET A 8 -7.79 -5.26 -5.62
N ASN A 9 -8.86 -4.55 -6.00
CA ASN A 9 -10.19 -5.12 -6.07
C ASN A 9 -10.26 -6.28 -7.07
N ASP A 10 -9.60 -6.14 -8.23
CA ASP A 10 -9.49 -7.22 -9.21
C ASP A 10 -8.74 -8.44 -8.64
N LEU A 11 -7.73 -8.25 -7.80
CA LEU A 11 -7.05 -9.32 -7.06
C LEU A 11 -7.92 -9.96 -5.96
N GLY A 12 -9.09 -9.38 -5.64
CA GLY A 12 -9.96 -9.82 -4.54
C GLY A 12 -9.56 -9.24 -3.17
N LEU A 13 -8.65 -8.27 -3.16
CA LEU A 13 -8.21 -7.53 -1.98
C LEU A 13 -9.04 -6.25 -1.88
N GLU A 14 -10.16 -6.32 -1.16
CA GLU A 14 -11.11 -5.21 -1.11
C GLU A 14 -10.58 -4.07 -0.26
N LEU A 15 -10.33 -2.92 -0.90
CA LEU A 15 -9.86 -1.72 -0.22
C LEU A 15 -11.01 -0.91 0.37
N MET A 16 -10.80 -0.43 1.60
CA MET A 16 -11.64 0.58 2.24
C MET A 16 -11.12 1.99 1.98
N SER A 17 -9.81 2.17 2.03
CA SER A 17 -9.17 3.46 1.84
C SER A 17 -7.83 3.30 1.12
N ALA A 18 -7.45 4.33 0.37
CA ALA A 18 -6.17 4.42 -0.30
C ALA A 18 -5.76 5.89 -0.31
N VAL A 19 -4.78 6.23 0.51
CA VAL A 19 -4.41 7.60 0.84
C VAL A 19 -2.91 7.79 0.77
N SER A 20 -2.49 9.02 0.49
CA SER A 20 -1.09 9.42 0.49
C SER A 20 -0.93 10.70 1.30
N TYR A 21 0.09 10.75 2.13
CA TYR A 21 0.40 11.87 3.00
C TYR A 21 1.81 12.37 2.74
N VAL A 22 1.96 13.69 2.83
CA VAL A 22 3.25 14.37 2.81
C VAL A 22 3.29 15.27 4.02
N GLU A 23 4.23 15.02 4.90
CA GLU A 23 4.46 15.81 6.11
C GLU A 23 5.83 16.49 6.03
N ASN A 24 5.90 17.78 6.37
CA ASN A 24 7.18 18.47 6.49
C ASN A 24 7.77 18.15 7.86
N ILE A 25 8.92 17.48 7.90
CA ILE A 25 9.56 17.06 9.16
C ILE A 25 10.24 18.27 9.83
N ASP A 26 10.90 19.11 9.03
CA ASP A 26 11.64 20.27 9.53
C ASP A 26 11.75 21.41 8.48
N ARG A 27 12.53 22.45 8.83
CA ARG A 27 12.81 23.57 7.91
C ARG A 27 13.87 23.23 6.85
N SER A 28 14.41 22.01 6.85
CA SER A 28 15.57 21.59 6.07
C SER A 28 15.20 20.88 4.77
N PHE A 29 14.00 21.13 4.25
CA PHE A 29 13.47 20.45 3.05
C PHE A 29 13.32 18.94 3.22
N SER A 30 13.19 18.46 4.47
CA SER A 30 12.94 17.05 4.77
C SER A 30 11.43 16.79 4.86
N HIS A 31 10.98 15.76 4.17
CA HIS A 31 9.58 15.39 4.06
C HIS A 31 9.40 13.92 4.43
N LYS A 32 8.37 13.62 5.20
CA LYS A 32 7.91 12.25 5.39
C LYS A 32 6.84 11.96 4.36
N LEU A 33 7.10 10.98 3.50
CA LEU A 33 6.17 10.48 2.51
C LEU A 33 5.55 9.20 3.05
N GLU A 34 4.23 9.13 2.95
CA GLU A 34 3.50 7.98 3.44
C GLU A 34 2.38 7.61 2.48
N LEU A 35 2.27 6.33 2.17
CA LEU A 35 1.12 5.78 1.46
C LEU A 35 0.50 4.71 2.34
N GLU A 36 -0.81 4.74 2.44
CA GLU A 36 -1.56 3.79 3.26
C GLU A 36 -2.74 3.25 2.47
N LEU A 37 -2.86 1.93 2.49
CA LEU A 37 -3.94 1.17 1.88
C LEU A 37 -4.58 0.33 2.98
N GLU A 38 -5.84 0.57 3.30
CA GLU A 38 -6.56 -0.19 4.31
C GLU A 38 -7.54 -1.16 3.63
N PHE A 39 -7.55 -2.41 4.08
CA PHE A 39 -8.43 -3.44 3.54
C PHE A 39 -9.67 -3.67 4.40
N ARG A 40 -10.76 -4.14 3.77
CA ARG A 40 -12.00 -4.53 4.46
C ARG A 40 -11.83 -5.75 5.37
N TYR A 41 -10.84 -6.58 5.09
CA TYR A 41 -10.62 -7.84 5.78
C TYR A 41 -9.17 -7.98 6.26
N GLU A 42 -8.96 -8.91 7.19
CA GLU A 42 -7.63 -9.40 7.49
C GLU A 42 -7.18 -10.35 6.38
N TYR A 43 -6.15 -9.95 5.64
CA TYR A 43 -5.50 -10.80 4.66
C TYR A 43 -4.18 -11.33 5.20
N ASN A 44 -3.76 -12.49 4.69
CA ASN A 44 -2.44 -13.03 4.98
C ASN A 44 -1.40 -12.29 4.13
N GLU A 45 -0.32 -11.82 4.76
CA GLU A 45 0.78 -11.09 4.11
C GLU A 45 1.42 -11.84 2.93
N ALA A 46 1.38 -13.18 2.95
CA ALA A 46 1.92 -14.03 1.90
C ALA A 46 1.14 -13.94 0.57
N ILE A 47 0.03 -13.22 0.51
CA ILE A 47 -0.76 -13.10 -0.72
C ILE A 47 -0.14 -12.18 -1.76
N LEU A 48 0.53 -11.12 -1.32
CA LEU A 48 1.25 -10.15 -2.15
C LEU A 48 2.76 -10.39 -2.06
N GLN A 49 3.19 -11.64 -2.19
CA GLN A 49 4.60 -12.05 -2.07
C GLN A 49 5.59 -11.07 -2.73
N ALA A 50 6.72 -10.84 -2.07
CA ALA A 50 7.83 -10.02 -2.54
C ALA A 50 7.39 -8.60 -3.01
N MET A 51 6.77 -7.85 -2.11
CA MET A 51 6.43 -6.44 -2.36
C MET A 51 7.70 -5.60 -2.61
N PRO A 52 7.58 -4.45 -3.31
CA PRO A 52 8.69 -3.52 -3.46
C PRO A 52 9.19 -3.03 -2.10
N ASP A 53 10.47 -2.64 -2.05
CA ASP A 53 11.12 -2.19 -0.82
C ASP A 53 10.35 -1.01 -0.19
N GLY A 54 10.29 -0.99 1.14
CA GLY A 54 9.59 0.04 1.92
C GLY A 54 8.10 -0.21 2.13
N TRP A 55 7.46 -1.10 1.36
CA TRP A 55 6.08 -1.53 1.62
C TRP A 55 6.02 -2.58 2.72
N ASN A 56 5.14 -2.39 3.69
CA ASN A 56 4.97 -3.27 4.83
C ASN A 56 3.50 -3.58 5.07
N TRP A 57 3.22 -4.84 5.41
CA TRP A 57 1.93 -5.23 5.97
C TRP A 57 1.83 -4.78 7.42
N TYR A 58 0.65 -4.32 7.80
CA TYR A 58 0.30 -4.11 9.20
C TYR A 58 -1.12 -4.61 9.48
N LYS A 59 -1.37 -4.88 10.76
CA LYS A 59 -2.69 -5.24 11.26
C LYS A 59 -3.15 -4.17 12.22
N PHE A 60 -4.42 -3.84 12.15
CA PHE A 60 -5.04 -2.89 13.05
C PHE A 60 -6.44 -3.37 13.41
N SER A 61 -6.89 -3.01 14.61
CA SER A 61 -8.21 -3.37 15.06
C SER A 61 -9.15 -2.18 14.97
N VAL A 62 -10.34 -2.40 14.41
CA VAL A 62 -11.44 -1.44 14.48
C VAL A 62 -12.49 -1.91 15.49
N LYS A 63 -13.32 -0.98 15.96
CA LYS A 63 -14.36 -1.23 16.98
C LYS A 63 -13.79 -1.80 18.28
N ASP A 64 -12.77 -1.14 18.83
CA ASP A 64 -12.15 -1.49 20.12
C ASP A 64 -11.67 -2.94 20.20
N GLY A 65 -10.88 -3.39 19.21
CA GLY A 65 -10.27 -4.73 19.23
C GLY A 65 -11.16 -5.85 18.68
N LYS A 66 -12.41 -5.58 18.30
CA LYS A 66 -13.37 -6.62 17.91
C LYS A 66 -13.25 -7.10 16.48
N VAL A 67 -12.70 -6.27 15.59
CA VAL A 67 -12.55 -6.60 14.17
C VAL A 67 -11.12 -6.27 13.78
N TRP A 68 -10.37 -7.29 13.34
CA TRP A 68 -9.02 -7.11 12.82
C TRP A 68 -9.08 -6.92 11.32
N LEU A 69 -8.38 -5.89 10.87
CA LEU A 69 -8.19 -5.53 9.48
C LEU A 69 -6.70 -5.59 9.16
N SER A 70 -6.40 -5.71 7.88
CA SER A 70 -5.04 -5.60 7.36
C SER A 70 -4.89 -4.31 6.57
N GLY A 71 -3.66 -3.84 6.46
CA GLY A 71 -3.31 -2.73 5.58
C GLY A 71 -1.90 -2.87 5.04
N LEU A 72 -1.60 -2.08 4.02
CA LEU A 72 -0.27 -1.86 3.49
C LEU A 72 0.16 -0.43 3.71
N ARG A 73 1.39 -0.25 4.15
CA ARG A 73 1.97 1.07 4.36
C ARG A 73 3.34 1.17 3.73
N TYR A 74 3.59 2.28 3.07
CA TYR A 74 4.92 2.73 2.65
C TYR A 74 5.28 3.98 3.46
N ILE A 75 6.50 4.05 3.98
CA ILE A 75 7.02 5.23 4.68
C ILE A 75 8.44 5.51 4.17
N GLU A 76 8.69 6.75 3.78
CA GLU A 76 10.02 7.23 3.41
C GLU A 76 10.27 8.61 4.03
N GLU A 77 11.50 8.85 4.51
CA GLU A 77 12.01 10.19 4.75
C GLU A 77 12.78 10.66 3.50
N TYR A 78 12.26 11.70 2.84
CA TYR A 78 12.80 12.24 1.61
C TYR A 78 13.35 13.65 1.84
N VAL A 79 14.62 13.85 1.50
CA VAL A 79 15.27 15.17 1.56
C VAL A 79 15.28 15.77 0.17
N TRP A 80 14.56 16.88 -0.03
CA TRP A 80 14.51 17.54 -1.32
C TRP A 80 15.81 18.29 -1.64
N THR A 81 16.51 17.83 -2.67
CA THR A 81 17.80 18.41 -3.12
C THR A 81 17.66 19.37 -4.30
N GLY A 82 16.44 19.65 -4.75
CA GLY A 82 16.15 20.55 -5.88
C GLY A 82 16.01 19.87 -7.25
N ALA A 83 16.37 18.59 -7.38
CA ALA A 83 16.28 17.86 -8.67
C ALA A 83 14.89 17.30 -8.98
N GLU A 84 14.23 16.71 -7.97
CA GLU A 84 12.94 16.04 -8.10
C GLU A 84 12.00 16.55 -7.01
N THR A 85 10.79 16.99 -7.35
CA THR A 85 9.86 17.49 -6.33
C THR A 85 9.35 16.36 -5.44
N VAL A 86 8.82 16.71 -4.26
CA VAL A 86 8.19 15.73 -3.36
C VAL A 86 7.03 15.00 -4.04
N THR A 87 6.27 15.70 -4.89
CA THR A 87 5.17 15.12 -5.67
C THR A 87 5.70 14.14 -6.73
N ASP A 88 6.80 14.47 -7.40
CA ASP A 88 7.43 13.56 -8.36
C ASP A 88 7.89 12.27 -7.67
N ARG A 89 8.52 12.38 -6.50
CA ARG A 89 8.93 11.22 -5.70
C ARG A 89 7.75 10.34 -5.30
N LEU A 90 6.67 10.97 -4.84
CA LEU A 90 5.43 10.26 -4.52
C LEU A 90 4.86 9.53 -5.74
N ASN A 91 4.85 10.17 -6.91
CA ASN A 91 4.39 9.57 -8.15
C ASN A 91 5.28 8.38 -8.58
N HIS A 92 6.59 8.44 -8.36
CA HIS A 92 7.48 7.32 -8.62
C HIS A 92 7.17 6.12 -7.71
N ILE A 93 6.95 6.33 -6.42
CA ILE A 93 6.59 5.26 -5.48
C ILE A 93 5.25 4.62 -5.88
N ILE A 94 4.25 5.44 -6.23
CA ILE A 94 2.97 4.96 -6.75
C ILE A 94 3.20 4.12 -8.00
N LYS A 95 3.99 4.61 -8.96
CA LYS A 95 4.22 3.93 -10.23
C LYS A 95 4.96 2.61 -10.07
N GLU A 96 5.94 2.56 -9.19
CA GLU A 96 6.65 1.33 -8.83
C GLU A 96 5.67 0.27 -8.28
N PHE A 97 4.78 0.70 -7.38
CA PHE A 97 3.76 -0.20 -6.84
C PHE A 97 2.71 -0.62 -7.89
N GLU A 98 2.28 0.28 -8.77
CA GLU A 98 1.42 -0.05 -9.92
C GLU A 98 2.07 -1.11 -10.83
N ASN A 99 3.35 -0.95 -11.13
CA ASN A 99 4.10 -1.90 -11.95
C ASN A 99 4.19 -3.27 -11.25
N TYR A 100 4.47 -3.27 -9.94
CA TYR A 100 4.46 -4.50 -9.14
C TYR A 100 3.10 -5.21 -9.21
N LEU A 101 2.00 -4.49 -9.01
CA LEU A 101 0.65 -5.07 -9.09
C LEU A 101 0.35 -5.63 -10.49
N GLY A 102 0.84 -4.97 -11.55
CA GLY A 102 0.74 -5.45 -12.93
C GLY A 102 1.45 -6.79 -13.18
N THR A 103 2.33 -7.24 -12.28
CA THR A 103 2.96 -8.57 -12.36
C THR A 103 2.18 -9.68 -11.65
N ARG A 104 1.11 -9.35 -10.91
CA ARG A 104 0.36 -10.32 -10.12
C ARG A 104 -0.65 -11.07 -10.99
N ASP A 105 -0.70 -12.38 -10.83
CA ASP A 105 -1.72 -13.21 -11.47
C ASP A 105 -3.02 -13.15 -10.66
N THR A 106 -4.00 -12.43 -11.20
CA THR A 106 -5.31 -12.25 -10.58
C THR A 106 -6.02 -13.56 -10.25
N GLN A 107 -5.95 -14.55 -11.13
CA GLN A 107 -6.64 -15.83 -10.92
C GLN A 107 -5.94 -16.64 -9.84
N ALA A 108 -4.61 -16.68 -9.85
CA ALA A 108 -3.83 -17.34 -8.81
C ALA A 108 -4.08 -16.70 -7.44
N THR A 109 -4.02 -15.37 -7.34
CA THR A 109 -4.27 -14.64 -6.09
C THR A 109 -5.68 -14.91 -5.55
N LYS A 110 -6.71 -14.85 -6.39
CA LYS A 110 -8.09 -15.20 -5.99
C LYS A 110 -8.22 -16.65 -5.52
N SER A 111 -7.55 -17.58 -6.20
CA SER A 111 -7.56 -18.99 -5.81
C SER A 111 -6.91 -19.20 -4.43
N ILE A 112 -5.78 -18.51 -4.18
CA ILE A 112 -5.14 -18.51 -2.86
C ILE A 112 -6.09 -17.94 -1.80
N LEU A 113 -6.75 -16.81 -2.05
CA LEU A 113 -7.75 -16.25 -1.13
C LEU A 113 -8.85 -17.25 -0.78
N MET A 114 -9.37 -17.96 -1.78
CA MET A 114 -10.41 -18.97 -1.56
C MET A 114 -9.90 -20.14 -0.71
N LEU A 115 -8.66 -20.58 -0.93
CA LEU A 115 -8.04 -21.66 -0.15
C LEU A 115 -7.71 -21.25 1.29
N MET A 116 -7.40 -19.97 1.51
CA MET A 116 -7.17 -19.42 2.85
C MET A 116 -8.46 -19.05 3.57
N GLY A 117 -9.58 -19.03 2.85
CA GLY A 117 -10.91 -18.63 3.31
C GLY A 117 -11.88 -19.78 3.60
N SER A 118 -11.38 -20.98 3.95
CA SER A 118 -12.17 -22.07 4.56
C SER A 118 -11.81 -22.29 6.02
#